data_AF-A0A967SKH3-F1
#
_entry.id   AF-A0A967SKH3-F1
#
_cell.length_a   1.000
_cell.length_b   1.000
_cell.length_c   1.000
_cell.angle_alpha   90.00
_cell.angle_beta   90.00
_cell.angle_gamma   90.00
#
_symmetry.space_group_name_H-M   'P 1'
#
loop_
_entity.id
_entity.type
_entity.pdbx_description
1 polymer ?
#
loop_
_entity_poly.entity_id
_entity_poly.type
_entity_poly.pdbx_seq_one_letter_code
_entity_poly.pdbx_strand_id
1 'polypeptide(L)' 'RVEVLRQGLKAVAISNVRPDGGLLEEGATRLKSLRGNEGWHTDSSYMPLAAKASILAAQVVPEAGG' A
#
# COMPACT_ATOMS: atom_id res chain seq x y z
N ARG A 1 4.69 -6.43 -21.73
CA ARG A 1 5.27 -6.20 -20.38
C ARG A 1 4.12 -5.99 -19.41
N VAL A 2 4.03 -6.77 -18.34
CA VAL A 2 2.87 -6.75 -17.41
C VAL A 2 3.10 -5.81 -16.22
N GLU A 3 4.35 -5.46 -15.93
CA GLU A 3 4.73 -4.66 -14.75
C GLU A 3 5.62 -3.46 -15.13
N VAL A 4 5.38 -2.34 -14.47
CA VAL A 4 6.22 -1.14 -14.47
C VAL A 4 6.61 -0.85 -13.02
N LEU A 5 7.89 -1.02 -12.70
CA LEU A 5 8.41 -0.88 -11.33
C LEU A 5 9.21 0.42 -11.18
N ARG A 6 9.19 0.99 -9.98
CA ARG A 6 10.13 2.04 -9.60
C ARG A 6 11.54 1.44 -9.55
N GLN A 7 12.55 2.19 -9.98
CA GLN A 7 13.93 1.71 -9.98
C GLN A 7 14.35 1.23 -8.57
N GLY A 8 14.95 0.04 -8.51
CA GLY A 8 15.44 -0.56 -7.27
C GLY A 8 14.37 -1.20 -6.38
N LEU A 9 13.09 -1.18 -6.75
CA LEU A 9 12.01 -1.76 -5.94
C LEU A 9 11.33 -2.93 -6.68
N LYS A 10 11.08 -4.02 -5.94
CA LYS A 10 10.32 -5.18 -6.43
C LYS A 10 8.82 -5.10 -6.12
N ALA A 11 8.46 -4.39 -5.06
CA ALA A 11 7.09 -4.18 -4.61
C ALA A 11 7.00 -2.88 -3.80
N VAL A 12 5.77 -2.43 -3.54
CA VAL A 12 5.48 -1.30 -2.64
C VAL A 12 4.86 -1.85 -1.36
N ALA A 13 5.40 -1.44 -0.21
CA ALA A 13 4.84 -1.80 1.08
C ALA A 13 3.58 -0.98 1.38
N ILE A 14 2.41 -1.63 1.33
CA ILE A 14 1.14 -1.13 1.86
C ILE A 14 1.01 -1.66 3.30
N SER A 15 1.59 -0.92 4.25
CA SER A 15 1.66 -1.35 5.65
C SER A 15 1.76 -0.16 6.59
N ASN A 16 1.10 -0.28 7.75
CA ASN A 16 1.23 0.63 8.88
C ASN A 16 2.40 0.26 9.82
N VAL A 17 3.21 -0.75 9.46
CA VAL A 17 4.40 -1.18 10.21
C VAL A 17 5.64 -0.46 9.67
N ARG A 18 6.45 0.07 10.58
CA ARG A 18 7.74 0.71 10.34
C ARG A 18 8.85 -0.32 10.12
N PRO A 19 10.00 0.06 9.55
CA PRO A 19 11.13 -0.87 9.36
C PRO A 19 11.65 -1.50 10.66
N ASP A 20 11.46 -0.84 11.80
CA ASP A 20 11.84 -1.34 13.14
C ASP A 20 10.80 -2.31 13.74
N GLY A 21 9.71 -2.61 13.03
CA GLY A 21 8.61 -3.44 13.50
C GLY A 21 7.55 -2.71 14.32
N GLY A 22 7.77 -1.43 14.66
CA GLY A 22 6.78 -0.59 15.34
C GLY A 22 5.65 -0.14 14.42
N LEU A 23 4.60 0.47 14.97
CA LEU A 23 3.51 1.06 14.17
C LEU A 23 3.81 2.51 13.78
N LEU A 24 3.18 2.97 12.70
CA LEU A 24 3.15 4.39 12.35
C LEU A 24 2.36 5.18 13.39
N GLU A 25 2.88 6.35 13.77
CA GLU A 25 2.19 7.30 14.64
C GLU A 25 0.92 7.86 13.97
N GLU A 26 -0.09 8.20 14.77
CA GLU A 26 -1.40 8.62 14.25
C GLU A 26 -1.33 9.87 13.33
N GLY A 27 -0.42 10.79 13.62
CA GLY A 27 -0.22 12.00 12.83
C GLY A 27 0.62 11.81 11.56
N ALA A 28 1.20 10.63 11.35
CA ALA A 28 2.13 10.40 10.25
C ALA A 28 1.46 10.58 8.89
N THR A 29 2.08 11.38 8.02
CA THR A 29 1.57 11.62 6.65
C THR A 29 1.32 10.32 5.89
N ARG A 30 2.19 9.33 6.07
CA ARG A 30 2.02 8.01 5.43
C ARG A 30 0.78 7.27 5.92
N LEU A 31 0.44 7.37 7.21
CA LEU A 31 -0.78 6.77 7.74
C LEU A 31 -2.02 7.43 7.13
N LYS A 32 -2.00 8.76 6.94
CA LYS A 32 -3.09 9.47 6.23
C LYS A 32 -3.29 8.95 4.81
N SER A 33 -2.21 8.70 4.07
CA SER A 33 -2.29 8.09 2.73
C SER A 33 -2.83 6.65 2.79
N LEU A 34 -2.42 5.85 3.77
CA LEU A 34 -2.89 4.47 3.93
C LEU A 34 -4.39 4.39 4.24
N ARG A 35 -4.92 5.33 5.05
CA ARG A 35 -6.37 5.43 5.30
C ARG A 35 -7.19 5.67 4.03
N GLY A 36 -6.58 6.19 2.97
CA GLY A 36 -7.23 6.29 1.65
C GLY A 36 -7.66 4.94 1.08
N ASN A 37 -7.00 3.84 1.49
CA ASN A 37 -7.34 2.49 1.05
C ASN A 37 -8.57 1.91 1.76
N GLU A 38 -9.07 2.55 2.83
CA GLU A 38 -10.27 2.12 3.56
C GLU A 38 -11.57 2.46 2.80
N GLY A 39 -11.50 3.36 1.82
CA GLY A 39 -12.60 3.67 0.92
C GLY A 39 -12.64 2.75 -0.30
N TRP A 40 -13.83 2.58 -0.90
CA TRP A 40 -13.95 1.90 -2.19
C TRP A 40 -13.15 2.63 -3.27
N HIS A 41 -12.24 1.91 -3.95
CA HIS A 41 -11.40 2.48 -4.99
C HIS A 41 -10.98 1.45 -6.04
N THR A 42 -10.36 1.94 -7.11
CA THR A 42 -9.64 1.15 -8.10
C THR A 42 -8.23 1.72 -8.22
N ASP A 43 -7.22 0.86 -8.15
CA ASP A 43 -5.83 1.28 -8.12
C ASP A 43 -5.44 2.11 -9.34
N SER A 44 -4.79 3.24 -9.05
CA SER A 44 -4.24 4.16 -10.07
C SER A 44 -5.29 4.72 -11.05
N SER A 45 -6.58 4.74 -10.71
CA SER A 45 -7.63 5.39 -11.51
C SER A 45 -7.40 6.90 -11.72
N TYR A 46 -6.59 7.52 -10.85
CA TYR A 46 -6.16 8.92 -10.94
C TYR A 46 -5.00 9.15 -11.93
N MET A 47 -4.38 8.09 -12.45
CA MET A 47 -3.29 8.18 -13.43
C MET A 47 -3.85 8.11 -14.86
N PRO A 48 -3.17 8.70 -15.87
CA PRO A 48 -3.61 8.59 -17.27
C PRO A 48 -3.71 7.15 -17.79
N LEU A 49 -2.96 6.23 -17.18
CA LEU A 49 -3.04 4.79 -17.41
C LEU A 49 -3.26 4.10 -16.06
N ALA A 50 -4.46 3.54 -15.88
CA ALA A 50 -4.83 2.84 -14.66
C ALA A 50 -4.14 1.47 -14.52
N ALA A 51 -4.16 0.92 -13.30
CA ALA A 51 -3.65 -0.42 -13.07
C ALA A 51 -4.52 -1.45 -13.80
N LYS A 52 -3.89 -2.43 -14.46
CA LYS A 52 -4.60 -3.54 -15.09
C LYS A 52 -4.96 -4.64 -14.09
N ALA A 53 -4.09 -4.87 -13.11
CA ALA A 53 -4.26 -5.85 -12.06
C ALA A 53 -3.46 -5.42 -10.83
N SER A 54 -3.93 -5.84 -9.66
CA SER A 54 -3.27 -5.62 -8.38
C SER A 54 -3.06 -6.96 -7.69
N ILE A 55 -1.87 -7.16 -7.12
CA ILE A 55 -1.50 -8.38 -6.41
C ILE A 55 -1.04 -7.97 -5.02
N LEU A 56 -1.69 -8.49 -3.99
CA LEU A 56 -1.36 -8.25 -2.59
C LEU A 56 -0.87 -9.54 -1.94
N ALA A 57 0.21 -9.45 -1.16
CA ALA A 57 0.74 -10.54 -0.37
C ALA A 57 0.84 -10.10 1.09
N ALA A 58 0.12 -10.79 1.98
CA ALA A 58 0.22 -10.54 3.42
C ALA A 58 1.54 -11.11 3.95
N GLN A 59 2.41 -10.24 4.46
CA GLN A 59 3.67 -10.63 5.12
C GLN A 59 3.48 -10.75 6.63
N VAL A 60 2.62 -9.91 7.20
CA VAL A 60 2.20 -9.90 8.61
C VAL A 60 0.71 -9.60 8.62
N VAL A 61 -0.05 -10.32 9.43
CA VAL A 61 -1.52 -10.19 9.55
C VAL A 61 -1.84 -9.69 10.96
N PRO A 62 -2.66 -8.64 11.13
CA PRO A 62 -3.06 -8.18 12.46
C PRO A 62 -3.98 -9.20 13.14
N GLU A 63 -4.01 -9.22 14.46
CA GLU A 63 -4.86 -10.13 15.23
C GLU A 63 -6.37 -9.83 15.09
N ALA A 64 -6.72 -8.59 14.72
CA ALA A 64 -8.09 -8.15 14.53
C ALA A 64 -8.20 -7.11 13.40
N GLY A 65 -9.37 -7.07 12.75
CA GLY A 65 -9.65 -6.18 11.62
C GLY A 65 -9.18 -6.73 10.28
N GLY A 66 -9.06 -5.83 9.29
CA GLY A 66 -8.77 -6.14 7.89
C GLY A 66 -9.58 -5.24 6.98
#